data_AF-A0A7W0KCL1-F1
#
_entry.id   AF-A0A7W0KCL1-F1
#
_cell.length_a   1.000
_cell.length_b   1.000
_cell.length_c   1.000
_cell.angle_alpha   90.00
_cell.angle_beta   90.00
_cell.angle_gamma   90.00
#
_symmetry.space_group_name_H-M   'P 1'
#
loop_
_entity.id
_entity.type
_entity.pdbx_description
1 polymer ?
#
loop_
_entity_poly.entity_id
_entity_poly.type
_entity_poly.pdbx_seq_one_letter_code
_entity_poly.pdbx_strand_id
1 'polypeptide(L)'
;MKPGVSSRSSREAAPGTDTLAQPAASGQLASRRGQWKLPLGIVIVALLAIATWWVSATYNGDDGQAAPIATLDTPDFHSLLVDPANSDRILFGSHAGIQES
;
A
#
# COMPACT_ATOMS: atom_id res chain seq x y z
N MET A 1 13.43 82.61 15.31
CA MET A 1 14.64 83.36 14.92
C MET A 1 15.87 82.61 15.44
N LYS A 2 16.90 82.49 14.60
CA LYS A 2 18.17 81.70 14.69
C LYS A 2 19.13 82.20 15.80
N PRO A 3 20.19 81.47 16.25
CA PRO A 3 21.27 80.83 15.45
C PRO A 3 21.62 79.38 15.91
N GLY A 4 22.54 78.58 15.37
CA GLY A 4 23.63 78.62 14.38
C GLY A 4 24.39 77.27 14.57
N VAL A 5 24.74 76.49 13.53
CA VAL A 5 26.05 76.51 12.81
C VAL A 5 27.22 76.42 13.82
N SER A 6 28.17 75.49 13.84
CA SER A 6 28.65 74.42 12.96
C SER A 6 29.71 73.59 13.72
N SER A 7 29.93 72.33 13.38
CA SER A 7 31.27 71.81 13.03
C SER A 7 31.22 70.33 12.64
N ARG A 8 31.70 70.07 11.42
CA ARG A 8 32.00 68.77 10.84
C ARG A 8 33.52 68.76 10.65
N SER A 9 34.23 67.71 11.07
CA SER A 9 35.62 67.31 10.71
C SER A 9 36.23 66.55 11.90
N SER A 10 36.85 65.37 11.84
CA SER A 10 37.25 64.47 10.75
C SER A 10 37.78 63.17 11.37
N ARG A 11 37.72 62.08 10.59
CA ARG A 11 38.58 60.88 10.61
C ARG A 11 38.52 59.95 11.83
N GLU A 12 38.81 58.66 11.77
CA GLU A 12 38.84 57.58 10.76
C GLU A 12 39.33 56.35 11.54
N ALA A 13 38.74 55.17 11.26
CA ALA A 13 39.26 53.81 11.50
C ALA A 13 39.59 53.32 12.93
N ALA A 14 38.79 52.35 13.42
CA ALA A 14 39.22 50.96 13.52
C ALA A 14 38.02 50.01 13.77
N PRO A 15 38.02 48.77 13.24
CA PRO A 15 36.91 47.82 13.36
C PRO A 15 37.09 46.92 14.59
N GLY A 16 36.19 47.04 15.56
CA GLY A 16 35.99 46.04 16.62
C GLY A 16 34.59 45.44 16.43
N THR A 17 34.49 44.27 15.81
CA THR A 17 34.26 42.99 16.49
C THR A 17 33.05 42.98 17.42
N ASP A 18 32.08 42.17 16.98
CA ASP A 18 31.24 41.34 17.85
C ASP A 18 30.16 42.03 18.66
N THR A 19 28.99 42.19 18.03
CA THR A 19 27.76 41.67 18.64
C THR A 19 26.80 41.34 17.50
N LEU A 20 26.89 40.12 16.98
CA LEU A 20 25.80 39.53 16.23
C LEU A 20 24.61 39.45 17.17
N ALA A 21 23.62 40.32 16.95
CA ALA A 21 22.30 40.17 17.52
C ALA A 21 21.80 38.77 17.17
N GLN A 22 21.80 37.92 18.19
CA GLN A 22 21.38 36.54 18.13
C GLN A 22 19.91 36.52 17.70
N PRO A 23 19.55 35.93 16.55
CA PRO A 23 18.15 35.71 16.25
C PRO A 23 17.63 34.67 17.25
N ALA A 24 16.74 35.11 18.14
CA ALA A 24 15.90 34.24 18.94
C ALA A 24 14.95 33.47 17.99
N ALA A 25 15.48 32.44 17.33
CA ALA A 25 14.70 31.42 16.64
C ALA A 25 14.72 30.12 17.47
N SER A 26 14.41 30.25 18.76
CA SER A 26 14.05 29.12 19.61
C SER A 26 12.60 28.74 19.31
N GLY A 27 12.39 27.93 18.29
CA GLY A 27 11.05 27.41 18.01
C GLY A 27 10.92 26.73 16.67
N GLN A 28 11.42 25.49 16.57
CA GLN A 28 10.75 24.37 15.88
C GLN A 28 11.72 23.18 15.74
N LEU A 29 12.11 22.59 16.86
CA LEU A 29 12.43 21.16 16.88
C LEU A 29 11.19 20.43 17.37
N ALA A 30 10.11 20.50 16.58
CA ALA A 30 8.95 19.66 16.77
C ALA A 30 9.39 18.20 16.58
N SER A 31 9.67 17.54 17.69
CA SER A 31 9.71 16.10 17.94
C SER A 31 9.57 15.20 16.69
N ARG A 32 10.68 14.96 15.99
CA ARG A 32 10.86 13.88 14.99
C ARG A 32 10.67 12.46 15.56
N ARG A 33 10.36 12.33 16.85
CA ARG A 33 10.13 11.04 17.54
C ARG A 33 8.82 10.34 17.14
N GLY A 34 7.89 11.04 16.46
CA GLY A 34 6.62 10.47 16.01
C GLY A 34 6.66 9.77 14.64
N GLN A 35 7.70 9.99 13.82
CA GLN A 35 7.71 9.59 12.41
C GLN A 35 8.12 8.13 12.16
N TRP A 36 8.67 7.43 13.15
CA TRP A 36 9.05 6.02 13.03
C TRP A 36 7.91 5.03 13.29
N LYS A 37 6.80 5.50 13.87
CA LYS A 37 5.61 4.66 14.13
C LYS A 37 4.89 4.27 12.84
N LEU A 38 4.93 5.16 11.83
CA LEU A 38 4.31 4.93 10.53
C LEU A 38 4.99 3.81 9.72
N PRO A 39 6.32 3.81 9.49
CA PRO A 39 6.97 2.71 8.79
C PRO A 39 6.90 1.41 9.58
N LEU A 40 6.94 1.45 10.91
CA LEU A 40 6.79 0.27 11.76
C LEU A 40 5.40 -0.37 11.59
N GLY A 41 4.34 0.44 11.55
CA GLY A 41 2.98 -0.04 11.29
C GLY A 41 2.87 -0.72 9.92
N ILE A 42 3.46 -0.13 8.88
CA ILE A 42 3.46 -0.70 7.53
C ILE A 42 4.17 -2.06 7.50
N VAL A 43 5.34 -2.17 8.16
CA VAL A 43 6.08 -3.43 8.24
C VAL A 43 5.27 -4.52 8.93
N ILE A 44 4.60 -4.19 10.04
CA ILE A 44 3.75 -5.16 10.77
C ILE A 44 2.60 -5.64 9.89
N VAL A 45 1.90 -4.73 9.20
CA VAL A 45 0.79 -5.09 8.30
C VAL A 45 1.29 -5.94 7.13
N ALA A 46 2.44 -5.60 6.54
CA ALA A 46 3.04 -6.39 5.46
C ALA A 46 3.42 -7.80 5.93
N LEU A 47 4.02 -7.94 7.12
CA LEU A 47 4.34 -9.24 7.70
C LEU A 47 3.09 -10.08 8.00
N LEU A 48 2.03 -9.45 8.50
CA LEU A 48 0.74 -10.13 8.73
C LEU A 48 0.11 -10.59 7.41
N ALA A 49 0.15 -9.77 6.36
CA ALA A 49 -0.34 -10.13 5.04
C ALA A 49 0.44 -11.32 4.45
N ILE A 50 1.77 -11.28 4.55
CA ILE A 50 2.64 -12.38 4.08
C ILE A 50 2.36 -13.65 4.87
N ALA A 51 2.27 -13.57 6.20
CA ALA A 51 1.99 -14.74 7.05
C ALA A 51 0.61 -15.33 6.75
N THR A 52 -0.41 -14.49 6.58
CA THR A 52 -1.77 -14.93 6.23
C THR A 52 -1.79 -15.60 4.86
N TRP A 53 -1.10 -15.01 3.88
CA TRP A 53 -0.98 -15.60 2.54
C TRP A 53 -0.24 -16.95 2.56
N TRP A 54 0.87 -17.04 3.31
CA TRP A 54 1.63 -18.29 3.47
C TRP A 54 0.79 -19.40 4.10
N VAL A 55 0.07 -19.07 5.18
CA VAL A 55 -0.86 -20.00 5.82
C VAL A 55 -1.94 -20.41 4.82
N SER A 56 -2.61 -19.47 4.14
CA SER A 56 -3.63 -19.82 3.13
C SER A 56 -3.08 -20.68 2.01
N ALA A 57 -1.86 -20.42 1.52
CA ALA A 57 -1.24 -21.20 0.46
C ALA A 57 -0.87 -22.62 0.92
N THR A 58 -0.53 -22.80 2.19
CA THR A 58 -0.18 -24.11 2.77
C THR A 58 -1.43 -24.89 3.21
N TYR A 59 -2.51 -24.18 3.55
CA TYR A 59 -3.81 -24.74 3.94
C TYR A 59 -4.78 -24.95 2.77
N ASN A 60 -4.38 -24.63 1.53
CA ASN A 60 -4.92 -25.28 0.34
C ASN A 60 -4.46 -26.74 0.39
N GLY A 61 -5.05 -27.50 1.32
CA GLY A 61 -4.71 -28.87 1.61
C GLY A 61 -5.06 -29.69 0.40
N ASP A 62 -4.07 -30.40 -0.15
CA ASP A 62 -4.16 -31.05 -1.43
C ASP A 62 -4.75 -30.08 -2.48
N ASP A 63 -3.90 -29.60 -3.39
CA ASP A 63 -4.37 -29.47 -4.76
C ASP A 63 -4.70 -30.90 -5.23
N GLY A 64 -5.73 -31.51 -4.63
CA GLY A 64 -6.34 -32.75 -5.03
C GLY A 64 -6.87 -32.38 -6.37
N GLN A 65 -6.01 -32.57 -7.38
CA GLN A 65 -6.21 -32.31 -8.79
C GLN A 65 -7.68 -32.55 -9.03
N ALA A 66 -8.46 -31.47 -9.16
CA ALA A 66 -9.90 -31.61 -9.23
C ALA A 66 -10.14 -32.52 -10.44
N ALA A 67 -10.45 -33.78 -10.15
CA ALA A 67 -10.50 -34.79 -11.18
C ALA A 67 -11.66 -34.37 -12.07
N PRO A 68 -11.47 -34.32 -13.40
CA PRO A 68 -12.57 -34.00 -14.30
C PRO A 68 -13.75 -34.93 -14.00
N ILE A 69 -14.84 -34.36 -13.48
CA ILE A 69 -16.05 -35.12 -13.14
C ILE A 69 -16.78 -35.61 -14.41
N ALA A 70 -16.44 -35.02 -15.55
CA ALA A 70 -16.92 -35.38 -16.88
C ALA A 70 -15.92 -34.89 -17.94
N THR A 71 -15.82 -35.61 -19.05
CA THR A 71 -15.15 -35.15 -20.27
C THR A 71 -16.19 -35.03 -21.37
N LEU A 72 -16.39 -33.82 -21.91
CA LEU A 72 -17.34 -33.59 -22.99
C LEU A 72 -16.64 -33.70 -24.33
N ASP A 73 -17.23 -34.47 -25.26
CA ASP A 73 -16.80 -34.55 -26.66
C ASP A 73 -17.60 -33.55 -27.51
N THR A 74 -17.70 -32.31 -27.05
CA THR A 74 -18.35 -31.22 -27.77
C THR A 74 -17.71 -29.88 -27.42
N PRO A 75 -17.42 -29.03 -28.43
CA PRO A 75 -16.78 -27.73 -28.18
C PRO A 75 -17.74 -26.70 -27.58
N ASP A 76 -19.04 -27.02 -27.46
CA ASP A 76 -20.09 -26.08 -27.08
C ASP A 76 -21.17 -26.77 -26.23
N PHE A 77 -21.44 -26.26 -25.03
CA PHE A 77 -22.57 -26.70 -24.21
C PHE A 77 -23.32 -25.47 -23.69
N HIS A 78 -24.66 -25.55 -23.64
CA HIS A 78 -25.55 -24.44 -23.29
C HIS A 78 -26.46 -24.74 -22.10
N SER A 79 -26.51 -26.00 -21.67
CA SER A 79 -27.32 -26.41 -20.54
C SER A 79 -26.69 -27.60 -19.81
N LEU A 80 -26.89 -27.64 -18.50
CA LEU A 80 -26.42 -28.69 -17.60
C LEU A 80 -27.58 -29.08 -16.69
N LEU A 81 -27.80 -30.39 -16.54
CA LEU A 81 -28.76 -30.95 -15.60
C LEU A 81 -28.06 -31.99 -14.71
N VAL A 82 -28.28 -31.87 -13.40
CA VAL A 82 -27.86 -32.87 -12.40
C VAL A 82 -29.11 -33.61 -11.95
N ASP A 83 -29.08 -34.94 -11.97
CA ASP A 83 -30.20 -35.75 -11.50
C ASP A 83 -30.31 -35.67 -9.96
N PRO A 84 -31.42 -35.16 -9.39
CA PRO A 84 -31.55 -35.03 -7.94
C PRO A 84 -31.70 -36.39 -7.23
N ALA A 85 -32.04 -37.46 -7.95
CA ALA A 85 -32.11 -38.82 -7.42
C ALA A 85 -30.77 -39.57 -7.53
N ASN A 86 -29.86 -39.10 -8.38
CA ASN A 86 -28.54 -39.69 -8.59
C ASN A 86 -27.49 -38.60 -8.89
N SER A 87 -26.70 -38.22 -7.90
CA SER A 87 -25.68 -37.17 -8.02
C SER A 87 -24.55 -37.49 -9.01
N ASP A 88 -24.38 -38.76 -9.39
CA ASP A 88 -23.34 -39.19 -10.33
C ASP A 88 -23.80 -39.07 -11.79
N ARG A 89 -25.04 -38.63 -12.03
CA ARG A 89 -25.62 -38.52 -13.36
C ARG A 89 -25.75 -37.06 -13.78
N ILE A 90 -24.96 -36.68 -14.78
CA ILE A 90 -24.94 -35.32 -15.32
C ILE A 90 -25.24 -35.34 -16.82
N LEU A 91 -26.16 -34.49 -17.24
CA LEU A 91 -26.58 -34.35 -18.64
C LEU A 91 -26.17 -32.98 -19.17
N PHE A 92 -25.51 -32.97 -20.33
CA PHE A 92 -25.04 -31.77 -21.01
C PHE A 92 -25.76 -31.60 -22.33
N GLY A 93 -26.38 -30.43 -22.55
CA GLY A 93 -27.00 -30.09 -23.84
C GLY A 93 -26.10 -29.21 -24.69
N SER A 94 -25.87 -29.63 -25.94
CA SER A 94 -25.08 -28.94 -26.98
C SER A 94 -25.87 -28.78 -28.29
N HIS A 95 -25.28 -28.14 -29.30
CA HIS A 95 -25.88 -28.14 -30.65
C HIS A 95 -25.96 -29.54 -31.26
N ALA A 96 -25.15 -30.49 -30.78
CA ALA A 96 -25.13 -31.88 -31.26
C ALA A 96 -26.17 -32.78 -30.55
N GLY A 97 -26.88 -32.27 -29.54
CA GLY A 97 -27.88 -33.01 -28.78
C GLY A 97 -27.55 -33.08 -27.28
N ILE A 98 -27.92 -34.18 -26.62
CA ILE A 98 -27.67 -34.41 -25.19
C ILE A 98 -26.59 -35.47 -25.03
N GLN A 99 -25.58 -35.19 -24.20
CA GLN A 99 -24.55 -36.14 -23.75
C GLN A 99 -24.71 -36.40 -22.25
N GLU A 100 -24.45 -37.64 -21.83
CA GLU A 100 -24.49 -38.08 -20.42
C GLU A 100 -23.08 -38.43 -19.95
N SER A 101 -22.75 -38.07 -18.72
CA SER A 101 -21.52 -38.46 -18.02
C SER A 101 -21.83 -38.99 -16.63
#